data_AF-A0A7V3ZIK7-F1
#
_entry.id   AF-A0A7V3ZIK7-F1
#
_cell.length_a   1.000
_cell.length_b   1.000
_cell.length_c   1.000
_cell.angle_alpha   90.00
_cell.angle_beta   90.00
_cell.angle_gamma   90.00
#
_symmetry.space_group_name_H-M   'P 1'
#
loop_
_entity.id
_entity.type
_entity.pdbx_description
1 polymer ?
#
loop_
_entity_poly.entity_id
_entity_poly.type
_entity_poly.pdbx_seq_one_letter_code
_entity_poly.pdbx_strand_id
1 'polypeptide(L)'
;MKRLIKFLIVILFLTIIVFASTFKNKDYTGSNFLYKGALFLHDGDYVIFECAEGYNGFYYMTRQGETPVEVFDNSTGKQIGYLFLQENYYPNGVRFDEAAFKWVDLQGSSYIGKTIKIVLRENRKIFNKTYGDRDLLIKFKSGTKIIYWHGVDSTDWCDLDYVAYY
;
A
#
# COMPACT_ATOMS: atom_id res chain seq x y z
N MET A 1 -45.04 9.67 19.18
CA MET A 1 -43.69 9.44 19.76
C MET A 1 -42.98 8.20 19.24
N LYS A 2 -43.45 6.96 19.47
CA LYS A 2 -42.72 5.74 19.04
C LYS A 2 -42.44 5.66 17.52
N ARG A 3 -43.37 6.11 16.68
CA ARG A 3 -43.18 6.18 15.21
C ARG A 3 -42.15 7.23 14.78
N LEU A 4 -42.10 8.37 15.49
CA LEU A 4 -41.14 9.44 15.23
C LEU A 4 -39.71 9.00 15.60
N ILE A 5 -39.55 8.29 16.72
CA ILE A 5 -38.27 7.75 17.16
C ILE A 5 -37.74 6.70 16.18
N LYS A 6 -38.61 5.78 15.71
CA LYS A 6 -38.22 4.79 14.68
C LYS A 6 -37.77 5.47 13.39
N PHE A 7 -38.46 6.53 12.97
CA PHE A 7 -38.10 7.30 11.78
C PHE A 7 -36.73 7.97 11.93
N LEU A 8 -36.45 8.57 13.10
CA LEU A 8 -35.15 9.16 13.43
C LEU A 8 -34.00 8.14 13.41
N ILE A 9 -34.21 6.93 13.97
CA ILE A 9 -33.20 5.87 13.96
C ILE A 9 -32.87 5.43 12.53
N VAL A 10 -33.89 5.27 11.68
CA VAL A 10 -33.69 4.90 10.27
C VAL A 10 -32.90 5.98 9.53
N ILE A 11 -33.22 7.26 9.74
CA ILE A 11 -32.47 8.38 9.15
C ILE A 11 -31.01 8.37 9.61
N LEU A 12 -30.76 8.17 10.91
CA LEU A 12 -29.41 8.11 11.45
C LEU A 12 -28.60 6.95 10.86
N PHE A 13 -29.24 5.79 10.69
CA PHE A 13 -28.58 4.62 10.11
C PHE A 13 -28.25 4.85 8.63
N LEU A 14 -29.18 5.48 7.88
CA LEU A 14 -28.95 5.85 6.49
C LEU A 14 -27.85 6.90 6.33
N THR A 15 -27.78 7.91 7.20
CA THR A 15 -26.69 8.90 7.14
C THR A 15 -25.34 8.29 7.47
N ILE A 16 -25.26 7.34 8.42
CA ILE A 16 -24.03 6.58 8.69
C ILE A 16 -23.61 5.76 7.46
N ILE A 17 -24.55 5.05 6.81
CA ILE A 17 -24.25 4.27 5.60
C ILE A 17 -23.77 5.17 4.46
N VAL A 18 -24.45 6.31 4.23
CA VAL A 18 -24.06 7.28 3.19
C VAL A 18 -22.68 7.85 3.50
N PHE A 19 -22.44 8.28 4.74
CA PHE A 19 -21.13 8.79 5.18
C PHE A 19 -20.04 7.74 4.98
N ALA A 20 -20.24 6.50 5.43
CA ALA A 20 -19.29 5.40 5.22
C ALA A 20 -19.05 5.11 3.73
N SER A 21 -20.07 5.23 2.89
CA SER A 21 -19.94 5.03 1.44
C SER A 21 -19.07 6.10 0.76
N THR A 22 -18.99 7.32 1.31
CA THR A 22 -18.10 8.37 0.78
C THR A 22 -16.61 8.06 0.94
N PHE A 23 -16.25 7.10 1.80
CA PHE A 23 -14.86 6.61 1.93
C PHE A 23 -14.57 5.41 1.02
N LYS A 24 -15.60 4.74 0.49
CA LYS A 24 -15.45 3.49 -0.28
C LYS A 24 -14.79 3.70 -1.66
N ASN A 25 -14.73 4.95 -2.16
CA ASN A 25 -14.22 5.29 -3.49
C ASN A 25 -13.27 6.51 -3.49
N LYS A 26 -12.61 6.83 -2.36
CA LYS A 26 -11.57 7.88 -2.38
C LYS A 26 -10.30 7.31 -2.99
N ASP A 27 -10.15 7.50 -4.29
CA ASP A 27 -8.89 7.35 -4.99
C ASP A 27 -7.87 8.40 -4.48
N TYR A 28 -6.59 8.13 -4.74
CA TYR A 28 -5.40 8.90 -4.39
C TYR A 28 -5.46 10.40 -4.78
N THR A 29 -6.45 10.79 -5.57
CA THR A 29 -6.71 12.15 -6.00
C THR A 29 -7.59 12.90 -4.99
N GLY A 30 -7.00 13.38 -3.91
CA GLY A 30 -7.65 14.38 -3.06
C GLY A 30 -7.21 14.31 -1.61
N SER A 31 -6.15 15.06 -1.27
CA SER A 31 -5.80 15.77 -0.02
C SER A 31 -6.20 15.24 1.37
N ASN A 32 -6.83 14.08 1.51
CA ASN A 32 -7.38 13.50 2.73
C ASN A 32 -6.91 12.04 2.91
N PHE A 33 -5.67 11.76 2.52
CA PHE A 33 -4.97 10.57 2.99
C PHE A 33 -4.16 10.97 4.21
N LEU A 34 -4.37 10.29 5.35
CA LEU A 34 -3.60 10.55 6.58
C LEU A 34 -2.11 10.20 6.42
N TYR A 35 -1.72 9.45 5.36
CA TYR A 35 -0.33 9.07 5.10
C TYR A 35 0.20 9.68 3.79
N LYS A 36 0.54 10.97 3.81
CA LYS A 36 1.42 11.58 2.78
C LYS A 36 2.79 10.84 2.65
N GLY A 37 3.07 9.89 3.53
CA GLY A 37 4.37 9.28 3.75
C GLY A 37 4.74 8.06 2.91
N ALA A 38 4.00 6.97 3.06
CA ALA A 38 4.19 5.68 2.41
C ALA A 38 3.11 4.71 2.93
N LEU A 39 2.98 3.54 2.30
CA LEU A 39 2.33 2.36 2.86
C LEU A 39 3.40 1.49 3.49
N PHE A 40 3.17 1.02 4.72
CA PHE A 40 4.03 0.07 5.42
C PHE A 40 3.42 -1.31 5.29
N LEU A 41 4.19 -2.26 4.80
CA LEU A 41 3.75 -3.63 4.60
C LEU A 41 4.52 -4.52 5.57
N HIS A 42 3.79 -5.42 6.22
CA HIS A 42 4.23 -6.56 7.01
C HIS A 42 3.95 -7.87 6.27
N ASP A 43 4.25 -9.01 6.90
CA ASP A 43 4.00 -10.31 6.28
C ASP A 43 2.55 -10.50 5.81
N GLY A 44 2.37 -10.77 4.51
CA GLY A 44 1.06 -11.02 3.93
C GLY A 44 0.28 -9.76 3.55
N ASP A 45 0.75 -8.58 3.93
CA ASP A 45 0.18 -7.31 3.49
C ASP A 45 0.35 -7.14 1.99
N TYR A 46 -0.59 -6.43 1.39
CA TYR A 46 -0.62 -6.32 -0.05
C TYR A 46 -1.25 -5.03 -0.56
N VAL A 47 -0.86 -4.69 -1.79
CA VAL A 47 -1.41 -3.55 -2.52
C VAL A 47 -1.75 -3.95 -3.94
N ILE A 48 -2.90 -3.48 -4.41
CA ILE A 48 -3.45 -3.74 -5.74
C ILE A 48 -3.48 -2.42 -6.51
N PHE A 49 -2.82 -2.36 -7.66
CA PHE A 49 -2.76 -1.14 -8.47
C PHE A 49 -2.69 -1.46 -9.96
N GLU A 50 -3.10 -0.47 -10.76
CA GLU A 50 -3.00 -0.53 -12.22
C GLU A 50 -1.63 -0.07 -12.69
N CYS A 51 -0.99 -0.89 -13.53
CA CYS A 51 0.21 -0.52 -14.23
C CYS A 51 -0.14 0.19 -15.54
N ALA A 52 -0.17 1.52 -15.51
CA ALA A 52 -0.34 2.34 -16.71
C ALA A 52 1.01 2.90 -17.18
N GLU A 53 1.08 3.35 -18.44
CA GLU A 53 2.28 4.02 -18.96
C GLU A 53 2.68 5.20 -18.08
N GLY A 54 3.94 5.25 -17.66
CA GLY A 54 4.47 6.24 -16.71
C GLY A 54 4.14 6.00 -15.22
N TYR A 55 3.16 5.15 -14.92
CA TYR A 55 2.65 4.81 -13.57
C TYR A 55 2.72 3.30 -13.28
N ASN A 56 3.74 2.64 -13.79
CA ASN A 56 3.86 1.18 -13.83
C ASN A 56 4.80 0.62 -12.76
N GLY A 57 4.87 1.26 -11.60
CA GLY A 57 5.79 0.85 -10.55
C GLY A 57 5.52 1.59 -9.26
N PHE A 58 6.46 1.45 -8.33
CA PHE A 58 6.39 2.10 -7.04
C PHE A 58 7.79 2.45 -6.57
N TYR A 59 7.89 3.42 -5.68
CA TYR A 59 9.11 3.60 -4.92
C TYR A 59 9.06 2.78 -3.65
N TYR A 60 10.22 2.38 -3.14
CA TYR A 60 10.31 1.58 -1.93
C TYR A 60 11.51 1.95 -1.05
N MET A 61 11.39 1.60 0.23
CA MET A 61 12.49 1.48 1.19
C MET A 61 12.26 0.21 2.00
N THR A 62 13.34 -0.47 2.37
CA THR A 62 13.31 -1.74 3.12
C THR A 62 13.67 -1.47 4.57
N ARG A 63 13.14 -2.25 5.52
CA ARG A 63 13.64 -2.20 6.89
C ARG A 63 15.03 -2.81 7.01
N GLN A 64 15.24 -3.99 6.42
CA GLN A 64 16.52 -4.70 6.45
C GLN A 64 16.69 -5.72 5.32
N GLY A 65 17.89 -5.84 4.78
CA GLY A 65 18.25 -6.75 3.70
C GLY A 65 17.42 -6.64 2.41
N GLU A 66 17.68 -7.58 1.50
CA GLU A 66 16.84 -7.82 0.34
C GLU A 66 15.44 -8.28 0.76
N THR A 67 14.41 -7.66 0.18
CA THR A 67 13.01 -7.83 0.56
C THR A 67 12.22 -8.43 -0.61
N PRO A 68 11.62 -9.63 -0.45
CA PRO A 68 10.92 -10.30 -1.53
C PRO A 68 9.43 -9.91 -1.53
N VAL A 69 8.95 -9.56 -2.72
CA VAL A 69 7.55 -9.22 -2.97
C VAL A 69 6.99 -10.19 -4.01
N GLU A 70 5.95 -10.92 -3.64
CA GLU A 70 5.26 -11.82 -4.55
C GLU A 70 4.28 -11.05 -5.42
N VAL A 71 4.27 -11.33 -6.72
CA VAL A 71 3.45 -10.60 -7.69
C VAL A 71 2.38 -11.52 -8.27
N PHE A 72 1.14 -11.05 -8.27
CA PHE A 72 -0.02 -11.71 -8.84
C PHE A 72 -0.67 -10.84 -9.91
N ASP A 73 -1.19 -11.49 -10.95
CA ASP A 73 -2.19 -10.89 -11.82
C ASP A 73 -3.51 -10.85 -11.04
N ASN A 74 -4.02 -9.65 -10.76
CA ASN A 74 -5.19 -9.50 -9.91
C ASN A 74 -6.48 -10.03 -10.57
N SER A 75 -6.55 -10.01 -11.89
CA SER A 75 -7.74 -10.45 -12.63
C SER A 75 -7.90 -11.97 -12.61
N THR A 76 -6.78 -12.69 -12.66
CA THR A 76 -6.78 -14.17 -12.71
C THR A 76 -6.43 -14.82 -11.37
N GLY A 77 -5.91 -14.06 -10.41
CA GLY A 77 -5.39 -14.57 -9.14
C GLY A 77 -4.13 -15.41 -9.27
N LYS A 78 -3.53 -15.51 -10.46
CA LYS A 78 -2.32 -16.31 -10.70
C LYS A 78 -1.08 -15.56 -10.25
N GLN A 79 -0.18 -16.27 -9.58
CA GLN A 79 1.16 -15.79 -9.32
C GLN A 79 1.92 -15.67 -10.64
N ILE A 80 2.53 -14.51 -10.87
CA ILE A 80 3.28 -14.20 -12.09
C ILE A 80 4.78 -13.98 -11.82
N GLY A 81 5.20 -13.87 -10.56
CA GLY A 81 6.60 -13.89 -10.21
C GLY A 81 6.91 -13.40 -8.80
N TYR A 82 8.19 -13.14 -8.56
CA TYR A 82 8.71 -12.44 -7.39
C TYR A 82 9.56 -11.25 -7.84
N LEU A 83 9.48 -10.16 -7.08
CA LEU A 83 10.41 -9.04 -7.15
C LEU A 83 11.30 -9.12 -5.91
N PHE A 84 12.62 -9.23 -6.13
CA PHE A 84 13.61 -9.20 -5.05
C PHE A 84 14.16 -7.78 -4.94
N LEU A 85 13.52 -6.98 -4.10
CA LEU A 85 13.90 -5.59 -3.88
C LEU A 85 15.24 -5.56 -3.15
N GLN A 86 16.23 -4.94 -3.78
CA GLN A 86 17.54 -4.75 -3.17
C GLN A 86 17.42 -3.88 -1.92
N GLU A 87 18.35 -4.01 -0.99
CA GLU A 87 18.34 -3.20 0.23
C GLU A 87 18.28 -1.69 -0.09
N ASN A 88 17.41 -0.97 0.61
CA ASN A 88 17.28 0.47 0.57
C ASN A 88 16.74 0.98 1.91
N TYR A 89 17.60 1.04 2.92
CA TYR A 89 17.17 1.29 4.30
C TYR A 89 16.57 2.68 4.50
N TYR A 90 15.40 2.73 5.13
CA TYR A 90 14.85 3.99 5.60
C TYR A 90 15.67 4.52 6.77
N PRO A 91 16.21 5.74 6.68
CA PRO A 91 16.95 6.35 7.78
C PRO A 91 15.98 6.85 8.86
N ASN A 92 16.20 6.42 10.11
CA ASN A 92 15.39 6.84 11.24
C ASN A 92 15.34 8.37 11.38
N GLY A 93 14.14 8.92 11.58
CA GLY A 93 13.94 10.35 11.84
C GLY A 93 13.98 11.26 10.60
N VAL A 94 14.07 10.71 9.39
CA VAL A 94 14.04 11.49 8.14
C VAL A 94 12.63 11.59 7.59
N ARG A 95 12.20 12.78 7.17
CA ARG A 95 10.84 12.96 6.63
C ARG A 95 10.68 12.19 5.30
N PHE A 96 9.48 11.67 5.04
CA PHE A 96 9.25 10.82 3.87
C PHE A 96 9.38 11.53 2.51
N ASP A 97 9.17 12.84 2.48
CA ASP A 97 9.41 13.71 1.32
C ASP A 97 10.92 13.86 1.04
N GLU A 98 11.77 13.78 2.06
CA GLU A 98 13.23 13.90 1.98
C GLU A 98 13.94 12.53 1.85
N ALA A 99 13.26 11.44 2.23
CA ALA A 99 13.84 10.11 2.21
C ALA A 99 14.14 9.60 0.79
N ALA A 100 15.29 8.93 0.64
CA ALA A 100 15.82 8.44 -0.64
C ALA A 100 15.13 7.15 -1.12
N PHE A 101 13.83 7.23 -1.33
CA PHE A 101 13.04 6.13 -1.89
C PHE A 101 13.55 5.73 -3.29
N LYS A 102 13.72 4.43 -3.50
CA LYS A 102 14.20 3.87 -4.77
C LYS A 102 13.03 3.45 -5.64
N TRP A 103 13.02 3.86 -6.91
CA TRP A 103 12.00 3.43 -7.87
C TRP A 103 12.27 1.99 -8.31
N VAL A 104 11.24 1.14 -8.24
CA VAL A 104 11.21 -0.12 -9.00
C VAL A 104 10.33 0.08 -10.22
N ASP A 105 10.94 -0.14 -11.37
CA ASP A 105 10.26 -0.04 -12.65
C ASP A 105 9.74 -1.41 -13.08
N LEU A 106 8.43 -1.55 -13.26
CA LEU A 106 7.83 -2.77 -13.82
C LEU A 106 7.68 -2.66 -15.35
N GLN A 107 8.47 -1.79 -16.01
CA GLN A 107 8.45 -1.52 -17.46
C GLN A 107 8.79 -2.71 -18.35
N GLY A 108 9.11 -3.88 -17.78
CA GLY A 108 9.14 -5.13 -18.54
C GLY A 108 7.74 -5.47 -19.03
N SER A 109 7.33 -4.87 -20.16
CA SER A 109 6.14 -4.95 -21.03
C SER A 109 4.95 -5.86 -20.65
N SER A 110 5.19 -6.97 -19.96
CA SER A 110 4.21 -7.90 -19.42
C SER A 110 3.25 -7.33 -18.36
N TYR A 111 3.58 -6.21 -17.68
CA TYR A 111 2.73 -5.65 -16.62
C TYR A 111 1.89 -4.45 -17.05
N ILE A 112 2.31 -3.71 -18.07
CA ILE A 112 1.55 -2.53 -18.54
C ILE A 112 0.17 -2.96 -19.04
N GLY A 113 -0.85 -2.20 -18.67
CA GLY A 113 -2.26 -2.50 -18.94
C GLY A 113 -2.88 -3.54 -18.00
N LYS A 114 -2.12 -4.06 -17.02
CA LYS A 114 -2.64 -5.00 -16.03
C LYS A 114 -2.89 -4.33 -14.68
N THR A 115 -3.85 -4.88 -13.96
CA THR A 115 -3.97 -4.70 -12.51
C THR A 115 -3.17 -5.78 -11.82
N ILE A 116 -2.19 -5.37 -11.01
CA ILE A 116 -1.33 -6.30 -10.27
C ILE A 116 -1.56 -6.19 -8.78
N LYS A 117 -1.40 -7.31 -8.09
CA LYS A 117 -1.34 -7.40 -6.63
C LYS A 117 0.08 -7.75 -6.22
N ILE A 118 0.68 -6.91 -5.39
CA ILE A 118 1.98 -7.18 -4.76
C ILE A 118 1.75 -7.57 -3.30
N VAL A 119 2.40 -8.64 -2.84
CA VAL A 119 2.27 -9.16 -1.48
C VAL A 119 3.65 -9.27 -0.84
N LEU A 120 3.86 -8.64 0.32
CA LEU A 120 5.11 -8.82 1.05
C LEU A 120 5.16 -10.23 1.65
N ARG A 121 6.29 -10.93 1.45
CA ARG A 121 6.49 -12.28 1.96
C ARG A 121 7.72 -12.35 2.85
N GLU A 122 7.53 -12.47 4.14
CA GLU A 122 8.62 -12.60 5.10
C GLU A 122 8.47 -13.88 5.93
N ASN A 123 9.42 -14.12 6.83
CA ASN A 123 9.44 -15.26 7.76
C ASN A 123 9.30 -16.63 7.09
N ARG A 124 9.82 -16.78 5.86
CA ARG A 124 9.69 -18.00 5.05
C ARG A 124 10.85 -18.19 4.08
N LYS A 125 10.93 -19.39 3.51
CA LYS A 125 11.92 -19.78 2.50
C LYS A 125 11.38 -19.55 1.09
N ILE A 126 12.09 -18.78 0.28
CA ILE A 126 11.78 -18.49 -1.12
C ILE A 126 13.03 -18.82 -1.94
N PHE A 127 12.92 -19.69 -2.95
CA PHE A 127 14.04 -20.17 -3.78
C PHE A 127 15.35 -20.43 -3.02
N ASN A 128 15.28 -21.29 -2.02
CA ASN A 128 16.42 -21.68 -1.17
C ASN A 128 17.01 -20.62 -0.23
N LYS A 129 16.47 -19.40 -0.21
CA LYS A 129 16.86 -18.35 0.75
C LYS A 129 15.77 -18.15 1.78
N THR A 130 16.15 -18.12 3.07
CA THR A 130 15.23 -17.79 4.16
C THR A 130 15.20 -16.28 4.35
N TYR A 131 14.01 -15.70 4.32
CA TYR A 131 13.77 -14.30 4.62
C TYR A 131 13.13 -14.23 6.01
N GLY A 132 13.77 -13.48 6.92
CA GLY A 132 13.18 -13.14 8.23
C GLY A 132 12.24 -11.95 8.10
N ASP A 133 12.03 -11.21 9.18
CA ASP A 133 11.34 -9.90 9.21
C ASP A 133 11.98 -8.94 8.20
N ARG A 134 11.18 -8.39 7.28
CA ARG A 134 11.70 -7.54 6.18
C ARG A 134 11.05 -6.18 6.06
N ASP A 135 9.86 -5.97 6.62
CA ASP A 135 8.98 -4.77 6.53
C ASP A 135 9.29 -3.78 5.38
N LEU A 136 8.28 -3.47 4.58
CA LEU A 136 8.48 -2.68 3.37
C LEU A 136 7.72 -1.37 3.41
N LEU A 137 8.40 -0.27 3.11
CA LEU A 137 7.78 1.01 2.79
C LEU A 137 7.60 1.10 1.29
N ILE A 138 6.39 1.42 0.81
CA ILE A 138 6.16 1.74 -0.58
C ILE A 138 5.41 3.06 -0.76
N LYS A 139 5.72 3.79 -1.83
CA LYS A 139 4.96 4.96 -2.28
C LYS A 139 4.76 4.92 -3.78
N PHE A 140 3.67 5.49 -4.25
CA PHE A 140 3.35 5.54 -5.67
C PHE A 140 3.51 6.96 -6.21
N LYS A 141 3.67 7.09 -7.53
CA LYS A 141 3.63 8.40 -8.17
C LYS A 141 2.23 8.99 -8.03
N SER A 142 2.14 10.30 -7.89
CA SER A 142 0.86 11.01 -7.94
C SER A 142 0.17 10.70 -9.27
N GLY A 143 -1.05 10.17 -9.23
CA GLY A 143 -1.79 9.74 -10.42
C GLY A 143 -1.77 8.23 -10.69
N THR A 144 -0.96 7.44 -9.97
CA THR A 144 -1.10 5.98 -10.02
C THR A 144 -2.47 5.57 -9.46
N LYS A 145 -3.20 4.72 -10.19
CA LYS A 145 -4.49 4.19 -9.75
C LYS A 145 -4.29 2.95 -8.89
N ILE A 146 -4.49 3.11 -7.60
CA ILE A 146 -4.43 2.02 -6.62
C ILE A 146 -5.84 1.69 -6.21
N ILE A 147 -6.19 0.41 -6.30
CA ILE A 147 -7.55 -0.10 -6.16
C ILE A 147 -7.83 -0.51 -4.73
N TYR A 148 -6.84 -1.12 -4.06
CA TYR A 148 -7.01 -1.66 -2.71
C TYR A 148 -5.67 -1.92 -2.03
N TRP A 149 -5.66 -1.88 -0.70
CA TRP A 149 -4.56 -2.34 0.13
C TRP A 149 -5.11 -3.03 1.39
N HIS A 150 -4.29 -3.88 2.01
CA HIS A 150 -4.66 -4.66 3.18
C HIS A 150 -3.52 -4.75 4.18
N GLY A 151 -3.87 -4.67 5.47
CA GLY A 151 -2.95 -4.87 6.59
C GLY A 151 -1.90 -3.77 6.77
N VAL A 152 -1.91 -2.76 5.90
CA VAL A 152 -1.00 -1.62 5.94
C VAL A 152 -1.28 -0.76 7.17
N ASP A 153 -0.32 -0.74 8.10
CA ASP A 153 -0.38 0.02 9.34
C ASP A 153 0.84 0.93 9.50
N SER A 154 0.96 1.60 10.65
CA SER A 154 2.13 2.37 11.06
C SER A 154 2.97 1.60 12.07
N THR A 155 4.28 1.77 12.07
CA THR A 155 5.19 1.00 12.93
C THR A 155 6.21 1.88 13.65
N ASP A 156 6.56 1.50 14.89
CA ASP A 156 7.40 2.29 15.80
C ASP A 156 8.82 2.54 15.29
N TRP A 157 9.34 1.71 14.38
CA TRP A 157 10.65 1.94 13.76
C TRP A 157 10.61 3.06 12.71
N CYS A 158 9.42 3.53 12.37
CA CYS A 158 9.18 4.69 11.54
C CYS A 158 8.15 5.59 12.23
N ASP A 159 8.65 6.42 13.15
CA ASP A 159 7.85 7.29 14.01
C ASP A 159 6.97 8.24 13.19
N LEU A 160 5.67 7.93 13.10
CA LEU A 160 4.70 8.78 12.44
C LEU A 160 4.40 10.07 13.21
N ASP A 161 4.55 10.07 14.53
CA ASP A 161 4.30 11.25 15.36
C ASP A 161 5.38 12.32 15.14
N TYR A 162 6.58 11.92 14.71
CA TYR A 162 7.66 12.85 14.30
C TYR A 162 7.63 13.21 12.81
N VAL A 163 7.08 12.34 11.95
CA VAL A 163 7.22 12.42 10.48
C VAL A 163 5.94 12.90 9.77
N ALA A 164 4.76 12.75 10.37
CA ALA A 164 3.47 13.16 9.77
C ALA A 164 2.95 14.53 10.24
N TYR A 165 3.57 15.14 11.26
CA TYR A 165 3.07 16.37 11.92
C TYR A 165 3.54 17.70 11.32
N TYR A 166 4.30 17.70 10.22
CA TYR A 166 4.67 18.92 9.49
C TYR A 166 4.53 18.75 7.97
#